data_AF-A0A7S3RGZ0-F1
#
_entry.id   AF-A0A7S3RGZ0-F1
#
_cell.length_a   1.000
_cell.length_b   1.000
_cell.length_c   1.000
_cell.angle_alpha   90.00
_cell.angle_beta   90.00
_cell.angle_gamma   90.00
#
_symmetry.space_group_name_H-M   'P 1'
#
loop_
_entity.id
_entity.type
_entity.pdbx_description
1 polymer ?
#
loop_
_entity_poly.entity_id
_entity_poly.type
_entity_poly.pdbx_seq_one_letter_code
_entity_poly.pdbx_strand_id
1 'polypeptide(L)'
;EALANATSAATSGDKSAQRRHTSPLAGQVWALSQDPQGCREVQRAIEAAVDDEAKAAIANELRGRVFEALRCPHANYVLQKCIINMRPQAIQFVVDELQARSGLAAQAARHKYG
;
A
#
# COMPACT_ATOMS: atom_id res chain seq x y z
N GLU A 1 54.45 -24.21 -4.27
CA GLU A 1 54.66 -22.88 -4.88
C GLU A 1 53.92 -22.81 -6.21
N ALA A 2 53.58 -21.59 -6.59
CA ALA A 2 52.73 -21.13 -7.69
C ALA A 2 52.54 -22.05 -8.91
N LEU A 3 51.29 -22.10 -9.40
CA LEU A 3 50.97 -21.64 -10.75
C LEU A 3 49.47 -21.35 -10.87
N ALA A 4 49.17 -20.06 -10.89
CA ALA A 4 47.91 -19.50 -11.34
C ALA A 4 47.70 -19.82 -12.82
N ASN A 5 46.46 -20.09 -13.23
CA ASN A 5 46.07 -19.73 -14.57
C ASN A 5 44.60 -19.29 -14.61
N ALA A 6 44.44 -18.01 -14.90
CA ALA A 6 43.19 -17.37 -15.21
C ALA A 6 42.70 -17.86 -16.58
N THR A 7 41.41 -18.13 -16.71
CA THR A 7 40.74 -18.17 -18.00
C THR A 7 39.40 -17.49 -17.85
N SER A 8 39.38 -16.22 -18.23
CA SER A 8 38.20 -15.45 -18.56
C SER A 8 37.63 -15.94 -19.89
N ALA A 9 36.39 -16.39 -19.90
CA ALA A 9 35.56 -16.40 -21.09
C ALA A 9 34.12 -16.12 -20.68
N ALA A 10 33.61 -14.99 -21.18
CA ALA A 10 32.26 -14.54 -21.03
C ALA A 10 31.27 -15.50 -21.69
N THR A 11 30.14 -15.74 -21.03
CA THR A 11 28.90 -16.11 -21.72
C THR A 11 27.74 -15.36 -21.09
N SER A 12 27.27 -14.42 -21.89
CA SER A 12 26.06 -13.63 -21.81
C SER A 12 24.79 -14.50 -21.73
N GLY A 13 23.74 -13.92 -21.15
CA GLY A 13 22.36 -14.43 -21.22
C GLY A 13 21.89 -14.93 -19.85
N ASP A 14 20.90 -14.35 -19.17
CA ASP A 14 19.86 -13.44 -19.60
C ASP A 14 19.43 -12.65 -18.35
N LYS A 15 19.73 -11.34 -18.35
CA LYS A 15 19.17 -10.41 -17.35
C LYS A 15 17.74 -10.12 -17.73
N SER A 16 16.87 -11.11 -17.62
CA SER A 16 15.44 -10.91 -17.48
C SER A 16 15.19 -10.41 -16.06
N ALA A 17 15.67 -9.19 -15.81
CA ALA A 17 15.21 -8.37 -14.71
C ALA A 17 13.71 -8.21 -14.92
N GLN A 18 12.94 -9.07 -14.24
CA GLN A 18 11.54 -8.85 -13.95
C GLN A 18 11.50 -7.52 -13.20
N ARG A 19 11.48 -6.40 -13.94
CA ARG A 19 11.14 -5.07 -13.43
C ARG A 19 9.69 -5.20 -13.04
N ARG A 20 9.45 -5.75 -11.86
CA ARG A 20 8.19 -5.58 -11.14
C ARG A 20 7.94 -4.08 -11.23
N HIS A 21 6.81 -3.69 -11.79
CA HIS A 21 6.32 -2.32 -11.68
C HIS A 21 5.97 -2.10 -10.20
N THR A 22 6.98 -2.02 -9.34
CA THR A 22 6.83 -1.57 -7.98
C THR A 22 6.58 -0.08 -8.10
N SER A 23 5.32 0.33 -7.94
CA SER A 23 4.99 1.71 -7.67
C SER A 23 6.00 2.23 -6.61
N PRO A 24 6.57 3.43 -6.75
CA PRO A 24 7.54 3.97 -5.79
C PRO A 24 7.01 4.00 -4.33
N LEU A 25 5.70 3.82 -4.15
CA LEU A 25 5.01 3.74 -2.88
C LEU A 25 5.02 2.34 -2.24
N ALA A 26 5.31 1.28 -2.99
CA ALA A 26 5.21 -0.09 -2.52
C ALA A 26 6.11 -0.34 -1.30
N GLY A 27 5.54 -0.88 -0.22
CA GLY A 27 6.20 -1.11 1.06
C GLY A 27 6.31 0.14 1.95
N GLN A 28 5.83 1.29 1.48
CA GLN A 28 5.88 2.57 2.20
C GLN A 28 4.49 3.21 2.35
N VAL A 29 3.42 2.58 1.85
CA VAL A 29 2.08 3.19 1.79
C VAL A 29 1.62 3.61 3.17
N TRP A 30 1.83 2.77 4.20
CA TRP A 30 1.45 3.12 5.56
C TRP A 30 2.19 4.35 6.07
N ALA A 31 3.52 4.36 5.98
CA ALA A 31 4.34 5.46 6.47
C ALA A 31 4.00 6.78 5.76
N LEU A 32 3.85 6.72 4.44
CA LEU A 32 3.47 7.89 3.63
C LEU A 32 2.05 8.36 3.94
N SER A 33 1.11 7.46 4.21
CA SER A 33 -0.27 7.83 4.56
C SER A 33 -0.35 8.65 5.84
N GLN A 34 0.59 8.48 6.77
CA GLN A 34 0.66 9.25 8.00
C GLN A 34 1.34 10.62 7.83
N ASP A 35 2.02 10.86 6.71
CA ASP A 35 2.74 12.10 6.42
C ASP A 35 1.85 13.16 5.72
N PRO A 36 1.97 14.47 6.07
CA PRO A 36 1.17 15.53 5.44
C PRO A 36 1.30 15.65 3.92
N GLN A 37 2.48 15.35 3.36
CA GLN A 37 2.73 15.37 1.90
C GLN A 37 2.61 13.97 1.31
N GLY A 38 3.18 12.96 1.97
CA GLY A 38 3.11 11.56 1.56
C GLY A 38 1.67 11.08 1.38
N CYS A 39 0.73 11.51 2.22
CA CYS A 39 -0.67 11.11 2.07
C CYS A 39 -1.27 11.63 0.76
N ARG A 40 -0.79 12.75 0.22
CA ARG A 40 -1.24 13.30 -1.07
C ARG A 40 -0.68 12.48 -2.23
N GLU A 41 0.54 11.98 -2.12
CA GLU A 41 1.16 11.10 -3.12
C GLU A 41 0.41 9.77 -3.22
N VAL A 42 0.08 9.17 -2.07
CA VAL A 42 -0.72 7.93 -2.03
C VAL A 42 -2.11 8.15 -2.62
N GLN A 43 -2.79 9.26 -2.26
CA GLN A 43 -4.11 9.58 -2.83
C GLN A 43 -4.05 9.75 -4.36
N ARG A 44 -3.05 10.48 -4.88
CA ARG A 44 -2.84 10.62 -6.33
C ARG A 44 -2.56 9.30 -7.01
N ALA A 45 -1.80 8.40 -6.39
CA ALA A 45 -1.53 7.08 -6.95
C ALA A 45 -2.80 6.22 -7.01
N ILE A 46 -3.68 6.30 -6.01
CA ILE A 46 -4.99 5.62 -6.03
C ILE A 46 -5.87 6.17 -7.17
N GLU A 47 -5.89 7.50 -7.36
CA GLU A 47 -6.68 8.16 -8.40
C GLU A 47 -6.14 7.92 -9.81
N ALA A 48 -4.81 7.83 -9.97
CA ALA A 48 -4.15 7.62 -11.26
C ALA A 48 -4.07 6.14 -11.67
N ALA A 49 -4.17 5.20 -10.72
CA ALA A 49 -4.15 3.78 -11.02
C ALA A 49 -5.37 3.41 -11.88
N VAL A 50 -5.12 2.89 -13.08
CA VAL A 50 -6.18 2.39 -13.99
C VAL A 50 -6.56 0.96 -13.63
N ASP A 51 -5.59 0.19 -13.12
CA ASP A 51 -5.74 -1.22 -12.82
C ASP A 51 -6.19 -1.45 -11.36
N ASP A 52 -7.12 -2.38 -11.20
CA ASP A 52 -7.68 -2.74 -9.90
C ASP A 52 -6.67 -3.49 -9.02
N GLU A 53 -5.77 -4.28 -9.61
CA GLU A 53 -4.74 -4.99 -8.87
C GLU A 53 -3.75 -3.99 -8.26
N ALA A 54 -3.34 -2.97 -9.01
CA ALA A 54 -2.52 -1.88 -8.50
C ALA A 54 -3.18 -1.11 -7.34
N LYS A 55 -4.48 -0.79 -7.46
CA LYS A 55 -5.26 -0.17 -6.36
C LYS A 55 -5.34 -1.07 -5.13
N ALA A 56 -5.64 -2.35 -5.35
CA ALA A 56 -5.73 -3.33 -4.27
C ALA A 56 -4.39 -3.52 -3.56
N ALA A 57 -3.27 -3.51 -4.29
CA ALA A 57 -1.94 -3.59 -3.70
C ALA A 57 -1.65 -2.43 -2.73
N ILE A 58 -2.05 -1.20 -3.09
CA ILE A 58 -1.94 -0.03 -2.21
C ILE A 58 -2.84 -0.21 -0.97
N ALA A 59 -4.11 -0.58 -1.16
CA ALA A 59 -5.05 -0.74 -0.05
C ALA A 59 -4.64 -1.85 0.91
N ASN A 60 -4.03 -2.93 0.42
CA ASN A 60 -3.61 -4.06 1.24
C ASN A 60 -2.53 -3.69 2.26
N GLU A 61 -1.72 -2.66 2.01
CA GLU A 61 -0.74 -2.16 2.99
C GLU A 61 -1.39 -1.42 4.19
N LEU A 62 -2.67 -1.05 4.08
CA LEU A 62 -3.46 -0.48 5.18
C LEU A 62 -4.17 -1.56 6.03
N ARG A 63 -4.13 -2.82 5.60
CA ARG A 63 -4.77 -3.94 6.30
C ARG A 63 -4.14 -4.14 7.68
N GLY A 64 -4.99 -4.39 8.67
CA GLY A 64 -4.67 -4.49 10.09
C GLY A 64 -4.54 -3.14 10.79
N ARG A 65 -4.68 -2.02 10.08
CA ARG A 65 -4.46 -0.66 10.59
C ARG A 65 -5.63 0.28 10.30
N VAL A 66 -6.82 -0.25 10.00
CA VAL A 66 -7.99 0.57 9.59
C VAL A 66 -8.35 1.61 10.65
N PHE A 67 -8.41 1.20 11.92
CA PHE A 67 -8.75 2.12 13.00
C PHE A 67 -7.66 3.16 13.28
N GLU A 68 -6.39 2.80 13.09
CA GLU A 68 -5.26 3.74 13.20
C GLU A 68 -5.29 4.76 12.05
N ALA A 69 -5.55 4.29 10.83
CA ALA A 69 -5.71 5.15 9.65
C ALA A 69 -6.84 6.17 9.85
N LEU A 70 -8.01 5.71 10.33
CA LEU A 70 -9.17 6.55 10.62
C LEU A 70 -8.86 7.65 11.64
N ARG A 71 -8.06 7.36 12.67
CA ARG A 71 -7.74 8.33 13.73
C ARG A 71 -6.61 9.30 13.35
N CYS A 72 -5.81 8.96 12.36
CA CYS A 72 -4.73 9.80 11.87
C CYS A 72 -5.28 11.01 11.09
N PRO A 73 -4.80 12.24 11.33
CA PRO A 73 -5.20 13.43 10.58
C PRO A 73 -4.93 13.38 9.07
N HIS A 74 -4.05 12.48 8.61
CA HIS A 74 -3.64 12.37 7.21
C HIS A 74 -4.11 11.05 6.57
N ALA A 75 -3.93 9.91 7.25
CA ALA A 75 -4.24 8.60 6.69
C ALA A 75 -5.75 8.36 6.52
N ASN A 76 -6.61 9.08 7.25
CA ASN A 76 -8.07 8.98 7.07
C ASN A 76 -8.50 9.34 5.63
N TYR A 77 -7.82 10.30 5.00
CA TYR A 77 -8.08 10.68 3.62
C TYR A 77 -7.70 9.59 2.63
N VAL A 78 -6.60 8.88 2.89
CA VAL A 78 -6.19 7.72 2.08
C VAL A 78 -7.23 6.61 2.19
N LEU A 79 -7.69 6.30 3.41
CA LEU A 79 -8.72 5.29 3.65
C LEU A 79 -10.03 5.64 2.92
N GLN A 80 -10.48 6.90 2.98
CA GLN A 80 -11.63 7.39 2.22
C GLN A 80 -11.42 7.25 0.71
N LYS A 81 -10.21 7.51 0.21
CA LYS A 81 -9.90 7.35 -1.21
C LYS A 81 -9.94 5.91 -1.67
N CYS A 82 -9.50 4.96 -0.85
CA CYS A 82 -9.73 3.54 -1.11
C CYS A 82 -11.23 3.24 -1.22
N ILE A 83 -12.03 3.73 -0.27
CA ILE A 83 -13.49 3.49 -0.24
C ILE A 83 -14.19 4.01 -1.51
N ILE A 84 -13.78 5.18 -2.01
CA ILE A 84 -14.42 5.83 -3.17
C ILE A 84 -13.97 5.22 -4.52
N ASN A 85 -12.70 4.80 -4.64
CA ASN A 85 -12.09 4.49 -5.95
C ASN A 85 -11.93 3.00 -6.25
N MET A 86 -12.26 2.13 -5.31
CA MET A 86 -12.01 0.69 -5.41
C MET A 86 -13.30 -0.11 -5.34
N ARG A 87 -13.27 -1.32 -5.91
CA ARG A 87 -14.39 -2.26 -5.79
C ARG A 87 -14.59 -2.68 -4.32
N PRO A 88 -15.83 -2.93 -3.88
CA PRO A 88 -16.13 -3.33 -2.50
C PRO A 88 -15.30 -4.53 -2.01
N GLN A 89 -15.01 -5.49 -2.89
CA GLN A 89 -14.22 -6.67 -2.58
C GLN A 89 -12.78 -6.33 -2.18
N ALA A 90 -12.18 -5.29 -2.76
CA ALA A 90 -10.81 -4.87 -2.47
C ALA A 90 -10.68 -4.16 -1.10
N ILE A 91 -11.78 -3.57 -0.62
CA ILE A 91 -11.83 -2.82 0.65
C ILE A 91 -12.63 -3.55 1.74
N GLN A 92 -13.07 -4.78 1.50
CA GLN A 92 -13.90 -5.55 2.45
C GLN A 92 -13.23 -5.66 3.83
N PHE A 93 -11.90 -5.71 3.86
CA PHE A 93 -11.12 -5.72 5.10
C PHE A 93 -11.41 -4.53 6.03
N VAL A 94 -11.80 -3.37 5.48
CA VAL A 94 -12.17 -2.19 6.26
C VAL A 94 -13.39 -2.48 7.13
N VAL A 95 -14.41 -3.10 6.55
CA VAL A 95 -15.62 -3.50 7.27
C VAL A 95 -15.30 -4.62 8.26
N ASP A 96 -14.56 -5.63 7.81
CA ASP A 96 -14.21 -6.78 8.62
C ASP A 96 -13.43 -6.35 9.88
N GLU A 97 -12.46 -5.43 9.76
CA GLU A 97 -11.67 -4.92 10.88
C GLU A 97 -12.51 -4.08 11.86
N LEU A 98 -13.43 -3.26 11.36
CA LEU A 98 -14.33 -2.48 12.20
C LEU A 98 -15.34 -3.36 12.95
N GLN A 99 -15.70 -4.52 12.39
CA GLN A 99 -16.59 -5.50 13.00
C GLN A 99 -15.86 -6.50 13.91
N ALA A 100 -14.57 -6.75 13.69
CA ALA A 100 -13.77 -7.73 14.44
C ALA A 100 -13.70 -7.46 15.95
N ARG A 101 -13.91 -6.21 16.39
CA ARG A 101 -13.93 -5.83 17.80
C ARG A 101 -15.23 -5.12 18.14
N SER A 102 -15.96 -5.68 19.10
CA SER A 102 -17.21 -5.07 19.59
C SER A 102 -16.99 -3.61 19.98
N GLY A 103 -17.86 -2.73 19.46
CA GLY A 103 -17.81 -1.30 19.71
C GLY A 103 -16.79 -0.51 18.88
N LEU A 104 -15.93 -1.13 18.06
CA LEU A 104 -14.96 -0.40 17.25
C LEU A 104 -15.64 0.41 16.14
N ALA A 105 -16.62 -0.16 15.44
CA ALA A 105 -17.46 0.57 14.49
C ALA A 105 -18.16 1.78 15.13
N ALA A 106 -18.68 1.62 16.35
CA ALA A 106 -19.33 2.73 17.06
C ALA A 106 -18.32 3.80 17.52
N GLN A 107 -17.09 3.42 17.84
CA GLN A 107 -16.01 4.38 18.15
C GLN A 107 -15.56 5.12 16.89
N ALA A 108 -15.40 4.41 15.78
CA ALA A 108 -15.09 4.98 14.47
C ALA A 108 -16.11 6.06 14.10
N ALA A 109 -17.40 5.73 14.14
CA ALA A 109 -18.50 6.64 13.80
C ALA A 109 -18.62 7.88 14.72
N ARG A 110 -18.04 7.85 15.93
CA ARG A 110 -18.02 9.00 16.85
C ARG A 110 -16.73 9.81 16.78
N HIS A 111 -15.76 9.38 15.98
CA HIS A 111 -14.49 10.06 15.85
C HIS A 111 -14.62 11.22 14.86
N LYS A 112 -13.94 12.35 15.14
CA LYS A 112 -13.98 13.56 14.27
C LYS A 112 -13.52 13.35 12.81
N TYR A 113 -12.94 12.20 12.49
CA TYR A 113 -12.41 11.85 11.16
C TYR A 113 -13.00 10.53 10.62
N GLY A 114 -13.93 9.92 11.36
CA GLY A 114 -14.54 8.63 11.03
C GLY A 114 -15.96 8.76 10.50
#